data_AF-X1DB09-F1
#
_entry.id   AF-X1DB09-F1
#
_cell.length_a   1.000
_cell.length_b   1.000
_cell.length_c   1.000
_cell.angle_alpha   90.00
_cell.angle_beta   90.00
_cell.angle_gamma   90.00
#
_symmetry.space_group_name_H-M   'P 1'
#
loop_
_entity.id
_entity.type
_entity.pdbx_description
1 polymer ?
#
loop_
_entity_poly.entity_id
_entity_poly.type
_entity_poly.pdbx_seq_one_letter_code
_entity_poly.pdbx_strand_id
1 'polypeptide(L)' 'LPAGLSEWAVHPGLDNAELLAIEPDGEHIRQTDYDFLVSQDAEDIVKEEGIILLDYRALQGAWNEV' A
#
# COMPACT_ATOMS: atom_id res chain seq x y z
N LEU A 1 0.21 8.39 -12.24
CA LEU A 1 1.68 8.43 -12.01
C LEU A 1 2.38 8.54 -13.37
N PRO A 2 3.61 9.08 -13.47
CA PRO A 2 4.39 8.95 -14.69
C PRO A 2 4.60 7.47 -15.04
N ALA A 3 4.71 7.15 -16.33
CA ALA A 3 5.01 5.77 -16.74
C ALA A 3 6.38 5.32 -16.18
N GLY A 4 6.41 4.15 -15.55
CA GLY A 4 7.62 3.60 -14.93
C GLY A 4 7.31 2.75 -13.70
N LEU A 5 8.35 2.50 -12.91
CA LEU A 5 8.24 1.80 -11.63
C LEU A 5 8.10 2.83 -10.50
N SER A 6 7.09 2.65 -9.65
CA SER A 6 6.87 3.43 -8.42
C SER A 6 6.72 2.47 -7.25
N GLU A 7 7.19 2.87 -6.08
CA GLU A 7 7.02 2.13 -4.84
C GLU A 7 6.26 2.99 -3.83
N TRP A 8 5.27 2.40 -3.16
CA TRP A 8 4.48 3.06 -2.12
C TRP A 8 4.84 2.46 -0.77
N ALA A 9 5.39 3.29 0.12
CA ALA A 9 5.57 2.94 1.52
C ALA A 9 4.28 3.28 2.29
N VAL A 10 3.58 2.24 2.74
CA VAL A 10 2.29 2.35 3.44
C VAL A 10 2.37 1.65 4.79
N HIS A 11 1.53 2.07 5.74
CA HIS A 11 1.53 1.56 7.11
C HIS A 11 0.12 1.12 7.56
N PRO A 12 -0.57 0.23 6.82
CA PRO A 12 -1.92 -0.19 7.17
C PRO A 12 -1.96 -0.82 8.58
N GLY A 13 -2.93 -0.40 9.37
CA GLY A 13 -3.17 -0.89 10.72
C GLY A 13 -4.63 -0.71 11.10
N LEU A 14 -5.10 -1.52 12.04
CA LEU A 14 -6.46 -1.40 12.58
C LEU A 14 -6.43 -0.53 13.84
N ASP A 15 -7.37 0.40 13.97
CA ASP A 15 -7.58 1.27 15.15
C ASP A 15 -8.09 0.49 16.38
N ASN A 16 -7.32 -0.52 16.77
CA ASN A 16 -7.55 -1.27 17.98
C ASN A 16 -6.85 -0.60 19.17
N ALA A 17 -7.22 -1.00 20.38
CA ALA A 17 -6.68 -0.41 21.60
C ALA A 17 -5.15 -0.57 21.74
N GLU A 18 -4.58 -1.63 21.16
CA GLU A 18 -3.13 -1.87 21.20
C GLU A 18 -2.37 -0.87 20.33
N LEU A 19 -2.83 -0.66 19.10
CA LEU A 19 -2.23 0.29 18.17
C LEU A 19 -2.38 1.73 18.69
N LEU A 20 -3.58 2.11 19.13
CA LEU A 20 -3.84 3.45 19.66
C LEU A 20 -3.03 3.75 20.93
N ALA A 21 -2.67 2.73 21.72
CA ALA A 21 -1.83 2.92 22.90
C ALA A 21 -0.37 3.30 22.57
N ILE A 22 0.11 2.98 21.37
CA ILE A 22 1.48 3.28 20.93
C ILE A 22 1.56 4.45 19.93
N GLU A 23 0.42 5.04 19.57
CA GLU A 23 0.33 6.21 18.69
C GLU A 23 0.00 7.47 19.50
N PRO A 24 1.02 8.24 19.92
CA PRO A 24 0.85 9.33 20.89
C PRO A 24 -0.08 10.45 20.43
N ASP A 25 -0.19 10.66 19.11
CA ASP A 25 -1.00 11.72 18.51
C ASP A 25 -2.38 11.22 18.03
N GLY A 26 -2.63 9.89 18.07
CA GLY A 26 -3.94 9.31 17.77
C GLY A 26 -4.48 9.64 16.37
N GLU A 27 -3.61 9.89 15.39
CA GLU A 27 -3.99 10.48 14.10
C GLU A 27 -4.72 9.52 13.15
N HIS A 28 -5.02 8.27 13.57
CA HIS A 28 -5.79 7.27 12.80
C HIS A 28 -5.24 7.03 11.36
N ILE A 29 -3.98 7.42 11.12
CA ILE A 29 -3.36 7.44 9.78
C ILE A 29 -3.25 6.02 9.26
N ARG A 30 -2.91 5.07 10.14
CA ARG A 30 -2.76 3.66 9.78
C ARG A 30 -4.08 3.01 9.40
N GLN A 31 -5.17 3.40 10.07
CA GLN A 31 -6.52 2.97 9.67
C GLN A 31 -6.91 3.55 8.33
N THR A 32 -6.56 4.81 8.07
CA THR A 32 -6.80 5.43 6.76
C THR A 32 -6.01 4.72 5.64
N ASP A 33 -4.75 4.37 5.88
CA ASP A 33 -3.94 3.54 4.96
C ASP A 33 -4.60 2.18 4.72
N TYR A 34 -5.08 1.52 5.78
CA TYR A 34 -5.78 0.23 5.67
C TYR A 34 -7.05 0.37 4.83
N ASP A 35 -7.92 1.33 5.16
CA ASP A 35 -9.21 1.56 4.51
C ASP A 35 -9.02 1.83 3.02
N PHE A 36 -8.04 2.66 2.65
CA PHE A 36 -7.70 2.90 1.26
C PHE A 36 -7.27 1.62 0.53
N LEU A 37 -6.31 0.87 1.09
CA LEU A 37 -5.71 -0.31 0.45
C LEU A 37 -6.67 -1.48 0.28
N VAL A 38 -7.73 -1.57 1.10
CA VAL A 38 -8.76 -2.62 0.99
C VAL A 38 -10.05 -2.12 0.31
N SER A 39 -10.09 -0.85 -0.13
CA SER A 39 -11.28 -0.27 -0.76
C SER A 39 -11.50 -0.80 -2.18
N GLN A 40 -12.78 -0.93 -2.55
CA GLN A 40 -13.15 -1.25 -3.92
C GLN A 40 -12.73 -0.12 -4.88
N ASP A 41 -12.89 1.14 -4.45
CA ASP A 41 -12.55 2.30 -5.27
C ASP A 41 -11.07 2.33 -5.66
N ALA A 42 -10.16 2.01 -4.72
CA ALA A 42 -8.74 1.92 -5.04
C ALA A 42 -8.43 0.77 -6.02
N GLU A 43 -9.08 -0.39 -5.85
CA GLU A 43 -8.94 -1.52 -6.77
C GLU A 43 -9.42 -1.15 -8.18
N ASP A 44 -10.55 -0.47 -8.29
CA ASP A 44 -11.15 -0.07 -9.57
C ASP A 44 -10.27 0.95 -10.30
N ILE A 45 -9.73 1.94 -9.58
CA ILE A 45 -8.80 2.94 -10.15
C ILE A 45 -7.52 2.27 -10.66
N VAL A 46 -6.95 1.33 -9.89
CA VAL A 46 -5.75 0.58 -10.32
C VAL A 46 -6.01 -0.15 -11.64
N LYS A 47 -7.18 -0.76 -11.79
CA LYS A 47 -7.58 -1.45 -13.03
C LYS A 47 -7.82 -0.47 -14.18
N GLU A 48 -8.55 0.62 -13.95
CA GLU A 48 -8.87 1.64 -14.96
C GLU A 48 -7.59 2.28 -15.53
N GLU A 49 -6.63 2.60 -14.66
CA GLU A 49 -5.36 3.21 -15.04
C GLU A 49 -4.35 2.19 -15.63
N GLY A 50 -4.72 0.91 -15.69
CA GLY A 50 -3.85 -0.15 -16.20
C GLY A 50 -2.58 -0.35 -15.37
N ILE A 51 -2.64 -0.04 -14.06
CA ILE A 51 -1.51 -0.16 -13.15
C ILE A 51 -1.34 -1.63 -12.77
N ILE A 52 -0.13 -2.15 -12.94
CA ILE A 52 0.24 -3.50 -12.50
C ILE A 52 0.77 -3.40 -11.07
N LEU A 53 0.08 -4.01 -10.12
CA LEU A 53 0.61 -4.21 -8.77
C LEU A 53 1.56 -5.41 -8.78
N LEU A 54 2.75 -5.23 -8.23
CA LEU A 54 3.79 -6.25 -8.19
C LEU A 54 4.35 -6.38 -6.77
N ASP A 55 4.77 -7.60 -6.43
CA ASP A 55 5.58 -7.84 -5.25
C ASP A 55 7.07 -7.96 -5.62
N TYR A 56 7.92 -7.91 -4.59
CA TYR A 56 9.37 -7.95 -4.75
C TYR A 56 9.91 -9.22 -5.40
N ARG A 57 9.19 -10.36 -5.37
CA ARG A 57 9.70 -11.62 -5.93
C ARG A 57 9.79 -11.54 -7.45
N ALA A 58 8.85 -10.85 -8.09
CA ALA A 58 8.89 -10.61 -9.53
C ALA A 58 10.11 -9.76 -9.92
N LEU A 59 10.43 -8.73 -9.14
CA LEU A 59 11.63 -7.90 -9.36
C LEU A 59 12.92 -8.66 -9.11
N GLN A 60 12.97 -9.45 -8.03
CA GLN A 60 14.13 -10.26 -7.68
C GLN A 60 14.49 -11.27 -8.78
N GLY A 61 13.49 -11.87 -9.45
CA GLY A 61 13.72 -12.72 -10.61
C GLY A 61 14.50 -12.00 -11.71
N ALA A 62 14.02 -10.82 -12.11
CA ALA A 62 14.67 -10.01 -13.14
C ALA A 62 16.08 -9.53 -12.74
N TRP A 63 16.32 -9.20 -11.47
CA TRP A 63 17.64 -8.77 -11.00
C TRP A 63 18.70 -9.88 -11.03
N ASN A 64 18.29 -11.12 -10.80
CA ASN A 64 19.22 -12.27 -10.80
C ASN A 64 19.55 -12.77 -12.21
N GLU A 65 18.86 -12.28 -13.25
CA GLU A 65 19.12 -12.58 -14.65
C GLU A 65 20.14 -11.62 -15.31
N VAL A 66 20.59 -10.60 -14.56
CA VAL A 66 21.53 -9.55 -15.00
C VAL A 66 22.93 -9.77 -14.46
#